data_AF-A0A645HA15-F1
#
_entry.id   AF-A0A645HA15-F1
#
_cell.length_a   1.000
_cell.length_b   1.000
_cell.length_c   1.000
_cell.angle_alpha   90.00
_cell.angle_beta   90.00
_cell.angle_gamma   90.00
#
_symmetry.space_group_name_H-M   'P 1'
#
loop_
_entity.id
_entity.type
_entity.pdbx_description
1 polymer ?
#
loop_
_entity_poly.entity_id
_entity_poly.type
_entity_poly.pdbx_seq_one_letter_code
_entity_poly.pdbx_strand_id
1 'polypeptide(L)' 'MVDAENIWLEPSALAGAAGPARLFMEGQGISYLEKEGLGGNTKNAVHLVWATGGSMVPEHIKMQNYQKAFES' A
#
# COMPACT_ATOMS: atom_id res chain seq x y z
N MET A 1 -7.18 -0.88 -4.05
CA MET A 1 -7.82 0.38 -3.59
C MET A 1 -9.05 0.71 -4.41
N VAL A 2 -8.95 0.88 -5.73
CA VAL A 2 -10.14 1.13 -6.58
C VAL A 2 -11.14 -0.02 -6.47
N ASP A 3 -10.71 -1.27 -6.66
CA ASP A 3 -11.64 -2.41 -6.71
C ASP A 3 -12.20 -2.82 -5.34
N ALA A 4 -11.41 -2.64 -4.28
CA ALA A 4 -11.76 -3.09 -2.93
C ALA A 4 -12.44 -2.00 -2.08
N GLU A 5 -12.00 -0.75 -2.21
CA GLU A 5 -12.41 0.37 -1.34
C GLU A 5 -13.11 1.49 -2.13
N ASN A 6 -13.19 1.40 -3.46
CA ASN A 6 -13.70 2.45 -4.35
C ASN A 6 -12.97 3.80 -4.17
N ILE A 7 -11.67 3.75 -3.85
CA ILE A 7 -10.81 4.92 -3.69
C ILE A 7 -9.74 4.92 -4.78
N TRP A 8 -9.74 5.96 -5.62
CA TRP A 8 -8.67 6.19 -6.58
C TRP A 8 -7.54 7.00 -5.94
N LEU A 9 -6.32 6.46 -6.02
CA LEU A 9 -5.09 7.11 -5.57
C LEU A 9 -4.11 7.12 -6.73
N GLU A 10 -3.32 8.19 -6.83
CA GLU A 10 -2.20 8.21 -7.77
C GLU A 10 -1.10 7.23 -7.30
N PRO A 11 -0.22 6.74 -8.20
CA PRO A 11 0.76 5.70 -7.86
C PRO A 11 1.66 6.05 -6.66
N SER A 12 2.09 7.31 -6.53
CA SER A 12 2.89 7.78 -5.40
C SER A 12 2.13 7.72 -4.07
N ALA A 13 0.83 8.03 -4.08
CA ALA A 13 -0.04 7.98 -2.91
C ALA A 13 -0.37 6.54 -2.47
N LEU A 14 -0.10 5.53 -3.31
CA LEU A 14 -0.32 4.11 -2.98
C LEU A 14 0.91 3.43 -2.39
N ALA A 15 2.10 4.05 -2.42
CA ALA A 15 3.37 3.41 -2.04
C ALA A 15 3.35 2.76 -0.64
N GLY A 16 2.64 3.38 0.32
CA GLY A 16 2.50 2.87 1.69
C GLY A 16 1.62 1.62 1.83
N ALA A 17 0.72 1.35 0.89
CA ALA A 17 -0.24 0.25 1.00
C ALA A 17 0.42 -1.14 0.94
N ALA A 18 1.57 -1.26 0.28
CA ALA A 18 2.33 -2.51 0.24
C ALA A 18 3.11 -2.78 1.56
N GLY A 19 3.30 -1.76 2.40
CA GLY A 19 4.14 -1.81 3.60
C GLY A 19 3.82 -2.99 4.53
N PRO A 20 2.56 -3.23 4.92
CA PRO A 20 2.20 -4.35 5.78
C PRO A 20 2.54 -5.71 5.16
N ALA A 21 2.25 -5.90 3.87
CA ALA A 21 2.59 -7.15 3.18
C ALA A 21 4.11 -7.37 3.16
N ARG A 22 4.91 -6.34 2.84
CA ARG A 22 6.37 -6.44 2.88
C ARG A 22 6.90 -6.75 4.28
N LEU A 23 6.35 -6.10 5.29
CA LEU A 23 6.75 -6.29 6.68
C LEU A 23 6.57 -7.74 7.16
N PHE A 24 5.51 -8.42 6.72
CA PHE A 24 5.20 -9.78 7.17
C PHE A 24 5.59 -10.90 6.20
N MET A 25 5.83 -10.59 4.92
CA MET A 25 6.09 -11.61 3.90
C MET A 25 7.52 -11.58 3.35
N GLU A 26 8.19 -10.43 3.40
CA GLU A 26 9.59 -10.34 2.92
C GLU A 26 10.57 -10.63 4.05
N GLY A 27 11.68 -11.30 3.72
CA GLY A 27 12.68 -11.70 4.72
C GLY A 27 13.24 -10.52 5.54
N GLN A 28 13.45 -9.36 4.90
CA GLN A 28 13.92 -8.16 5.60
C GLN A 28 12.89 -7.63 6.62
N GLY A 29 11.60 -7.71 6.30
CA GLY A 29 10.52 -7.32 7.21
C GLY A 29 10.41 -8.25 8.40
N ILE A 30 10.48 -9.56 8.16
CA ILE A 30 10.43 -10.59 9.21
C ILE A 30 11.62 -10.43 10.16
N SER A 31 12.85 -10.27 9.64
CA SER A 31 14.04 -10.05 10.47
C SER A 31 13.95 -8.76 11.30
N TYR A 32 13.32 -7.70 10.78
CA TYR A 32 13.07 -6.49 11.56
C TYR A 32 12.10 -6.76 12.73
N LEU A 33 11.00 -7.47 12.49
CA LEU A 33 10.04 -7.82 13.54
C LEU A 33 10.68 -8.68 14.64
N GLU A 34 11.56 -9.61 14.28
CA GLU A 34 12.30 -10.44 15.23
C GLU A 34 13.30 -9.61 16.05
N LYS A 35 14.09 -8.77 15.38
CA LYS A 35 15.10 -7.91 16.02
C LYS A 35 14.47 -6.97 17.05
N GLU A 36 13.32 -6.39 16.73
CA GLU A 36 12.62 -5.45 17.60
C GLU A 36 11.69 -6.16 18.61
N GLY A 37 11.65 -7.50 18.63
CA GLY A 37 10.82 -8.27 19.56
C GLY A 37 9.31 -8.13 19.31
N LEU A 38 8.91 -7.71 18.11
CA LEU A 38 7.53 -7.41 17.75
C LEU A 38 6.75 -8.62 17.22
N GLY A 39 7.42 -9.73 16.87
CA GLY A 39 6.79 -10.90 16.26
C GLY A 39 5.60 -11.49 17.03
N GLY A 40 5.56 -11.36 18.36
CA GLY A 40 4.46 -11.84 19.21
C GLY A 40 3.28 -10.87 19.39
N ASN A 41 3.41 -9.60 19.00
CA ASN A 41 2.42 -8.54 19.27
C ASN A 41 1.80 -7.95 18.00
N THR A 42 1.88 -8.67 16.88
CA THR A 42 1.44 -8.18 15.56
C THR A 42 -0.08 -8.28 15.37
N LYS A 43 -0.76 -9.15 16.13
CA LYS A 43 -2.21 -9.38 16.01
C LYS A 43 -3.06 -8.12 16.23
N ASN A 44 -2.60 -7.20 17.08
CA ASN A 44 -3.29 -5.95 17.40
C ASN A 44 -2.59 -4.73 16.77
N ALA A 45 -1.68 -4.93 15.81
CA ALA A 45 -0.99 -3.83 15.16
C ALA A 45 -1.96 -3.04 14.27
N VAL A 46 -1.84 -1.70 14.31
CA VAL A 46 -2.57 -0.81 13.41
C VAL A 46 -1.66 -0.41 12.25
N HIS A 47 -2.09 -0.69 11.03
CA HIS A 47 -1.39 -0.29 9.82
C HIS A 47 -2.02 0.99 9.26
N LEU A 48 -1.41 2.14 9.55
CA LEU A 48 -1.84 3.43 9.01
C LEU A 48 -1.19 3.66 7.64
N VAL A 49 -1.99 3.58 6.58
CA VAL A 49 -1.55 3.94 5.23
C VAL A 49 -1.86 5.43 4.99
N TRP A 50 -0.86 6.21 4.60
CA TRP A 50 -1.02 7.63 4.31
C TRP A 50 -1.06 7.90 2.81
N ALA A 51 -2.26 8.17 2.29
CA ALA A 51 -2.45 8.58 0.91
C ALA A 51 -2.06 10.05 0.72
N THR A 52 -1.03 10.31 -0.07
CA THR A 52 -0.47 11.67 -0.23
C THR A 52 -1.18 12.53 -1.28
N GLY A 53 -2.01 11.95 -2.15
CA GLY A 53 -2.61 12.68 -3.26
C GLY A 53 -3.47 11.84 -4.21
N GLY A 54 -3.88 12.46 -5.32
CA GLY A 54 -4.70 11.85 -6.36
C GLY A 54 -6.08 12.48 -6.61
N SER A 55 -6.59 13.30 -5.69
CA SER A 55 -7.93 13.90 -5.82
C SER A 55 -8.04 14.90 -6.97
N MET A 56 -6.96 15.62 -7.29
CA MET A 56 -6.91 16.62 -8.36
C MET A 56 -6.52 16.04 -9.73
N VAL A 57 -6.28 14.73 -9.83
CA VAL A 57 -5.91 14.11 -11.11
C VAL A 57 -7.14 14.08 -12.02
N PRO A 58 -7.06 14.54 -13.27
CA PRO A 58 -8.17 14.46 -14.22
C PRO A 58 -8.60 13.03 -14.52
N GLU A 59 -9.91 12.80 -14.72
CA GLU A 59 -10.49 11.46 -14.92
C GLU A 59 -9.85 10.66 -16.07
N HIS A 60 -9.52 11.30 -17.19
CA HIS A 60 -8.88 10.61 -18.32
C HIS A 60 -7.49 10.06 -17.94
N ILE A 61 -6.74 10.77 -17.09
CA ILE A 61 -5.44 10.31 -16.58
C ILE A 61 -5.64 9.17 -15.57
N LYS A 62 -6.68 9.27 -14.72
CA LYS A 62 -7.05 8.19 -13.79
C LYS A 62 -7.32 6.88 -14.53
N MET A 63 -8.13 6.93 -15.59
CA MET A 63 -8.45 5.77 -16.43
C MET A 63 -7.21 5.20 -17.15
N GLN A 64 -6.39 6.08 -17.75
CA GLN A 64 -5.17 5.65 -18.42
C GLN A 64 -4.20 4.94 -17.48
N ASN A 65 -3.99 5.48 -16.26
CA ASN A 65 -3.11 4.87 -15.27
C ASN A 65 -3.66 3.55 -14.75
N TYR A 66 -4.97 3.45 -14.57
CA TYR A 66 -5.62 2.20 -14.17
C TYR A 66 -5.44 1.12 -15.24
N GLN A 67 -5.66 1.44 -16.53
CA GLN A 67 -5.45 0.50 -17.64
C GLN A 67 -4.00 0.00 -17.72
N LYS A 68 -3.01 0.90 -17.63
CA LYS A 68 -1.58 0.54 -17.64
C LYS A 68 -1.20 -0.48 -16.58
N ALA A 69 -1.86 -0.45 -15.41
CA ALA A 69 -1.58 -1.38 -14.32
C ALA A 69 -1.96 -2.84 -14.63
N PHE A 70 -2.78 -3.09 -15.66
CA PHE A 70 -3.13 -4.45 -16.13
C PHE A 70 -2.31 -4.90 -17.33
N GLU A 71 -1.51 -4.01 -17.91
CA GLU A 71 -0.64 -4.30 -19.06
C GLU A 71 0.81 -4.63 -18.64
N SER A 72 1.16 -4.35 -17.37
CA SER A 72 2.47 -4.61 -16.74
C SER A 72 2.52 -5.95 -16.02
#